data_AF-A0A132PER3-F1
#
_entry.id   AF-A0A132PER3-F1
#
_cell.length_a   1.000
_cell.length_b   1.000
_cell.length_c   1.000
_cell.angle_alpha   90.00
_cell.angle_beta   90.00
_cell.angle_gamma   90.00
#
_symmetry.space_group_name_H-M   'P 1'
#
loop_
_entity.id
_entity.type
_entity.pdbx_description
1 polymer ?
#
loop_
_entity_poly.entity_id
_entity_poly.type
_entity_poly.pdbx_seq_one_letter_code
_entity_poly.pdbx_strand_id
1 'polypeptide(L)'
;MSTKIGNVTQRRYDQLVSEGRDLVKQQTRCQFALGDRALEIEPLRRHGGAHAGPGEELFTVGDAIAMYADDIGIPASTFADYRWVSSRWPKKQRVDGVSHYVHKVFAGRDDRFELIRTPPRHARTGERRWSTDEACRRAGWTPRTPVTAQEKVNRIHDLTKDDTVAVSVARDLLKRPNVAFEAMADHSARHAVNSAQYDHSRQVVVCARQRTPAIQHIEHSIEYLDLVGACAQFVSSIGRTLPGLRVHEFTDDEKAAIVRNVERVRSTADWIAHAIETGDVSLDEALAELLKSG
;
A
#
# COMPACT_ATOMS: atom_id res chain seq x y z
N MET A 1 -34.39 -5.84 -49.42
CA MET A 1 -33.86 -4.58 -48.88
C MET A 1 -32.94 -4.90 -47.72
N SER A 2 -31.64 -4.61 -47.86
CA SER A 2 -30.64 -4.87 -46.82
C SER A 2 -30.88 -3.93 -45.64
N THR A 3 -31.40 -4.44 -44.53
CA THR A 3 -31.48 -3.71 -43.26
C THR A 3 -30.05 -3.39 -42.84
N LYS A 4 -29.61 -2.13 -43.02
CA LYS A 4 -28.29 -1.67 -42.58
C LYS A 4 -28.21 -1.77 -41.05
N ILE A 5 -27.61 -2.85 -40.58
CA ILE A 5 -27.22 -3.01 -39.18
C ILE A 5 -26.37 -1.80 -38.79
N GLY A 6 -26.74 -1.10 -37.72
CA GLY A 6 -26.02 0.07 -37.21
C GLY A 6 -26.67 1.45 -37.45
N ASN A 7 -27.65 1.58 -38.36
CA ASN A 7 -28.36 2.85 -38.60
C ASN A 7 -29.77 2.82 -38.00
N VAL A 8 -29.88 3.14 -36.71
CA VAL A 8 -31.15 3.19 -35.99
C VAL A 8 -31.64 4.64 -35.91
N THR A 9 -32.86 4.90 -36.37
CA THR A 9 -33.50 6.22 -36.21
C THR A 9 -33.78 6.50 -34.73
N GLN A 10 -33.86 7.77 -34.33
CA GLN A 10 -34.18 8.14 -32.94
C GLN A 10 -35.45 7.44 -32.42
N ARG A 11 -36.51 7.43 -33.23
CA ARG A 11 -37.78 6.75 -32.90
C ARG A 11 -37.59 5.25 -32.64
N ARG A 12 -36.83 4.55 -33.50
CA ARG A 12 -36.57 3.12 -33.31
C ARG A 12 -35.69 2.87 -32.10
N TYR A 13 -34.72 3.76 -31.82
CA TYR A 13 -33.89 3.66 -30.63
C TYR A 13 -34.73 3.80 -29.35
N ASP A 14 -35.65 4.76 -29.29
CA ASP A 14 -36.52 4.93 -28.12
C ASP A 14 -37.45 3.72 -27.91
N GLN A 15 -37.93 3.11 -29.01
CA GLN A 15 -38.66 1.83 -28.94
C GLN A 15 -37.79 0.69 -28.40
N LEU A 16 -36.56 0.53 -28.91
CA LEU A 16 -35.61 -0.48 -28.44
C LEU A 16 -35.25 -0.28 -26.97
N VAL A 17 -35.17 0.97 -26.50
CA VAL A 17 -34.95 1.28 -25.08
C VAL A 17 -36.15 0.82 -24.24
N SER A 18 -37.38 1.02 -24.71
CA SER A 18 -38.58 0.52 -24.03
C SER A 18 -38.57 -1.01 -23.96
N GLU A 19 -38.43 -1.69 -25.09
CA GLU A 19 -38.35 -3.15 -25.19
C GLU A 19 -37.23 -3.72 -24.30
N GLY A 20 -36.05 -3.08 -24.33
CA GLY A 20 -34.92 -3.47 -23.50
C GLY A 20 -35.17 -3.33 -21.99
N ARG A 21 -35.93 -2.31 -21.56
CA ARG A 21 -36.32 -2.15 -20.15
C ARG A 21 -37.24 -3.28 -19.68
N ASP A 22 -38.16 -3.72 -20.52
CA ASP A 22 -39.04 -4.85 -20.22
C ASP A 22 -38.25 -6.16 -20.09
N LEU A 23 -37.28 -6.38 -20.98
CA LEU A 23 -36.37 -7.52 -20.88
C LEU A 23 -35.55 -7.49 -19.58
N VAL A 24 -35.01 -6.33 -19.18
CA VAL A 24 -34.27 -6.18 -17.91
C VAL A 24 -35.18 -6.44 -16.70
N LYS A 25 -36.45 -6.03 -16.77
CA LYS A 25 -37.45 -6.31 -15.73
C LYS A 25 -37.74 -7.81 -15.62
N GLN A 26 -37.90 -8.50 -16.74
CA GLN A 26 -38.04 -9.96 -16.76
C GLN A 26 -36.80 -10.65 -16.20
N GLN A 27 -35.61 -10.26 -16.65
CA GLN A 27 -34.34 -10.78 -16.15
C GLN A 27 -34.22 -10.60 -14.63
N THR A 28 -34.54 -9.41 -14.12
CA THR A 28 -34.51 -9.10 -12.68
C THR A 28 -35.45 -10.00 -11.89
N ARG A 29 -36.65 -10.27 -12.41
CA ARG A 29 -37.60 -11.21 -11.79
C ARG A 29 -37.04 -12.63 -11.75
N CYS A 30 -36.44 -13.11 -12.83
CA CYS A 30 -35.80 -14.43 -12.88
C CYS A 30 -34.66 -14.52 -11.86
N GLN A 31 -33.79 -13.51 -11.78
CA GLN A 31 -32.66 -13.48 -10.85
C GLN A 31 -33.11 -13.54 -9.39
N PHE A 32 -34.11 -12.75 -9.02
CA PHE A 32 -34.71 -12.81 -7.68
C PHE A 32 -35.42 -14.14 -7.41
N ALA A 33 -36.11 -14.71 -8.39
CA ALA A 33 -36.79 -15.99 -8.23
C ALA A 33 -35.81 -17.17 -8.07
N LEU A 34 -34.65 -17.10 -8.72
CA LEU A 34 -33.55 -18.03 -8.53
C LEU A 34 -32.89 -17.84 -7.16
N GLY A 35 -32.63 -16.60 -6.75
CA GLY A 35 -32.06 -16.31 -5.43
C GLY A 35 -33.00 -16.67 -4.27
N ASP A 36 -34.32 -16.53 -4.45
CA ASP A 36 -35.33 -16.98 -3.48
C ASP A 36 -35.31 -18.50 -3.31
N ARG A 37 -35.20 -19.26 -4.41
CA ARG A 37 -35.03 -20.72 -4.37
C ARG A 37 -33.71 -21.11 -3.71
N ALA A 38 -32.64 -20.37 -3.97
CA ALA A 38 -31.35 -20.60 -3.33
C ALA A 38 -31.43 -20.42 -1.80
N LEU A 39 -32.25 -19.47 -1.31
CA LEU A 39 -32.50 -19.26 0.11
C LEU A 39 -33.40 -20.33 0.73
N GLU A 40 -34.30 -20.90 -0.07
CA GLU A 40 -35.14 -22.04 0.33
C GLU A 40 -34.30 -23.32 0.48
N ILE A 41 -33.37 -23.56 -0.45
CA ILE A 41 -32.43 -24.69 -0.41
C ILE A 41 -31.46 -24.54 0.77
N GLU A 42 -30.82 -23.38 0.90
CA GLU A 42 -29.87 -23.12 1.98
C GLU A 42 -29.99 -21.66 2.47
N PRO A 43 -30.63 -21.44 3.63
CA PRO A 43 -30.72 -20.13 4.26
C PRO A 43 -29.33 -19.56 4.62
N LEU A 44 -29.17 -18.23 4.56
CA LEU A 44 -27.94 -17.60 5.05
C LEU A 44 -27.89 -17.66 6.59
N ARG A 45 -26.93 -18.42 7.11
CA ARG A 45 -26.65 -18.51 8.55
C ARG A 45 -25.87 -17.27 9.02
N ARG A 46 -26.10 -16.82 10.26
CA ARG A 46 -25.28 -15.77 10.91
C ARG A 46 -23.90 -16.39 11.21
N HIS A 47 -22.80 -15.66 10.96
CA HIS A 47 -21.45 -16.18 11.26
C HIS A 47 -21.38 -16.73 12.70
N GLY A 48 -20.98 -18.01 12.84
CA GLY A 48 -20.83 -18.69 14.13
C GLY A 48 -22.06 -19.46 14.66
N GLY A 49 -23.11 -19.67 13.85
CA GLY A 49 -24.28 -20.48 14.24
C GLY A 49 -24.01 -22.00 14.27
N ALA A 50 -24.69 -22.70 15.18
CA ALA A 50 -24.57 -24.14 15.40
C ALA A 50 -24.88 -24.97 14.12
N HIS A 51 -24.14 -26.07 13.95
CA HIS A 51 -24.41 -27.10 12.95
C HIS A 51 -25.76 -27.78 13.23
N ALA A 52 -26.47 -28.21 12.19
CA ALA A 52 -27.60 -29.12 12.37
C ALA A 52 -27.07 -30.43 12.98
N GLY A 53 -27.88 -31.08 13.81
CA GLY A 53 -27.49 -32.32 14.49
C GLY A 53 -27.16 -33.45 13.50
N PRO A 54 -26.39 -34.46 13.91
CA PRO A 54 -26.03 -35.58 13.04
C PRO A 54 -27.30 -36.35 12.66
N GLY A 55 -27.69 -36.32 11.38
CA GLY A 55 -28.80 -37.12 10.85
C GLY A 55 -29.84 -36.39 9.98
N GLU A 56 -29.81 -35.05 9.89
CA GLU A 56 -30.77 -34.27 9.08
C GLU A 56 -30.19 -33.66 7.79
N GLU A 57 -28.88 -33.68 7.58
CA GLU A 57 -28.22 -33.09 6.40
C GLU A 57 -27.83 -34.17 5.38
N LEU A 58 -28.53 -34.24 4.24
CA LEU A 58 -28.20 -35.11 3.09
C LEU A 58 -26.91 -34.68 2.35
N PHE A 59 -26.46 -33.43 2.53
CA PHE A 59 -25.31 -32.82 1.87
C PHE A 59 -24.65 -31.78 2.79
N THR A 60 -23.38 -31.45 2.59
CA THR A 60 -22.84 -30.25 3.24
C THR A 60 -23.49 -29.00 2.63
N VAL A 61 -23.61 -27.94 3.43
CA VAL A 61 -24.23 -26.64 3.08
C VAL A 61 -23.73 -26.04 1.74
N GLY A 62 -22.46 -26.27 1.38
CA GLY A 62 -21.89 -25.82 0.11
C GLY A 62 -22.29 -26.69 -1.09
N ASP A 63 -22.48 -27.98 -0.85
CA ASP A 63 -22.70 -28.98 -1.89
C ASP A 63 -24.10 -28.87 -2.50
N ALA A 64 -25.14 -28.62 -1.69
CA ALA A 64 -26.52 -28.50 -2.18
C ALA A 64 -26.71 -27.34 -3.18
N ILE A 65 -26.02 -26.22 -2.95
CA ILE A 65 -26.07 -25.05 -3.85
C ILE A 65 -25.31 -25.33 -5.14
N ALA A 66 -24.14 -25.96 -5.03
CA ALA A 66 -23.33 -26.32 -6.18
C ALA A 66 -24.06 -27.32 -7.09
N MET A 67 -24.68 -28.35 -6.49
CA MET A 67 -25.49 -29.34 -7.20
C MET A 67 -26.68 -28.70 -7.90
N TYR A 68 -27.49 -27.91 -7.19
CA TYR A 68 -28.64 -27.25 -7.80
C TYR A 68 -28.23 -26.30 -8.93
N ALA A 69 -27.14 -25.56 -8.77
CA ALA A 69 -26.63 -24.66 -9.80
C ALA A 69 -26.18 -25.42 -11.05
N ASP A 70 -25.51 -26.57 -10.88
CA ASP A 70 -25.13 -27.47 -11.98
C ASP A 70 -26.35 -28.02 -12.71
N ASP A 71 -27.36 -28.50 -11.97
CA ASP A 71 -28.60 -29.07 -12.53
C ASP A 71 -29.39 -28.08 -13.41
N ILE A 72 -29.36 -26.78 -13.08
CA ILE A 72 -30.04 -25.73 -13.87
C ILE A 72 -29.11 -25.00 -14.85
N GLY A 73 -27.84 -25.40 -14.93
CA GLY A 73 -26.86 -24.90 -15.89
C GLY A 73 -26.39 -23.46 -15.61
N ILE A 74 -26.25 -23.04 -14.35
CA ILE A 74 -25.68 -21.73 -13.99
C ILE A 74 -24.45 -21.88 -13.08
N PRO A 75 -23.45 -20.98 -13.15
CA PRO A 75 -22.32 -21.05 -12.24
C PRO A 75 -22.76 -20.92 -10.78
N ALA A 76 -22.26 -21.81 -9.91
CA ALA A 76 -22.55 -21.76 -8.46
C ALA A 76 -22.24 -20.40 -7.83
N SER A 77 -21.21 -19.69 -8.31
CA SER A 77 -20.89 -18.32 -7.90
C SER A 77 -21.97 -17.30 -8.25
N THR A 78 -22.59 -17.43 -9.44
CA THR A 78 -23.70 -16.57 -9.87
C THR A 78 -24.95 -16.84 -9.04
N PHE A 79 -25.21 -18.11 -8.73
CA PHE A 79 -26.34 -18.49 -7.89
C PHE A 79 -26.17 -18.03 -6.44
N ALA A 80 -24.95 -18.17 -5.89
CA ALA A 80 -24.60 -17.62 -4.58
C ALA A 80 -24.76 -16.10 -4.52
N ASP A 81 -24.40 -15.39 -5.58
CA ASP A 81 -24.65 -13.95 -5.73
C ASP A 81 -26.15 -13.64 -5.68
N TYR A 82 -26.99 -14.34 -6.43
CA TYR A 82 -28.45 -14.13 -6.44
C TYR A 82 -29.07 -14.42 -5.07
N ARG A 83 -28.61 -15.49 -4.39
CA ARG A 83 -29.00 -15.84 -3.02
C ARG A 83 -28.69 -14.71 -2.06
N TRP A 84 -27.46 -14.20 -2.10
CA TRP A 84 -27.01 -13.12 -1.23
C TRP A 84 -27.82 -11.85 -1.44
N VAL A 85 -28.05 -11.42 -2.69
CA VAL A 85 -28.88 -10.24 -2.98
C VAL A 85 -30.32 -10.46 -2.50
N SER A 86 -30.91 -11.62 -2.76
CA SER A 86 -32.29 -11.91 -2.37
C SER A 86 -32.49 -11.87 -0.84
N SER A 87 -31.47 -12.28 -0.07
CA SER A 87 -31.51 -12.23 1.40
C SER A 87 -31.59 -10.80 1.95
N ARG A 88 -31.00 -9.85 1.23
CA ARG A 88 -30.93 -8.42 1.63
C ARG A 88 -32.16 -7.64 1.17
N TRP A 89 -32.91 -8.21 0.22
CA TRP A 89 -34.07 -7.61 -0.42
C TRP A 89 -35.31 -8.50 -0.28
N PRO A 90 -36.04 -8.41 0.86
CA PRO A 90 -37.33 -9.06 1.02
C PRO A 90 -38.29 -8.69 -0.12
N LYS A 91 -39.18 -9.61 -0.51
CA LYS A 91 -40.08 -9.44 -1.67
C LYS A 91 -40.81 -8.08 -1.69
N LYS A 92 -41.28 -7.60 -0.53
CA LYS A 92 -41.99 -6.31 -0.37
C LYS A 92 -41.10 -5.06 -0.53
N GLN A 93 -39.78 -5.22 -0.42
CA GLN A 93 -38.81 -4.13 -0.49
C GLN A 93 -38.13 -4.02 -1.87
N ARG A 94 -38.38 -4.96 -2.77
CA ARG A 94 -37.86 -4.93 -4.15
C ARG A 94 -38.60 -3.87 -4.95
N VAL A 95 -37.87 -3.07 -5.72
CA VAL A 95 -38.46 -1.98 -6.52
C VAL A 95 -38.58 -2.41 -7.97
N ASP A 96 -39.80 -2.35 -8.50
CA ASP A 96 -40.07 -2.65 -9.90
C ASP A 96 -39.40 -1.62 -10.83
N GLY A 97 -38.90 -2.08 -11.98
CA GLY A 97 -38.15 -1.24 -12.91
C GLY A 97 -36.70 -0.93 -12.52
N VAL A 98 -36.25 -1.35 -11.33
CA VAL A 98 -34.83 -1.26 -10.93
C VAL A 98 -34.15 -2.61 -11.16
N SER A 99 -33.05 -2.61 -11.91
CA SER A 99 -32.33 -3.85 -12.23
C SER A 99 -31.81 -4.58 -10.98
N HIS A 100 -31.65 -5.90 -11.06
CA HIS A 100 -31.03 -6.70 -10.00
C HIS A 100 -29.60 -6.21 -9.66
N TYR A 101 -28.84 -5.72 -10.64
CA TYR A 101 -27.49 -5.20 -10.39
C TYR A 101 -27.51 -3.99 -9.44
N VAL A 102 -28.46 -3.06 -9.61
CA VAL A 102 -28.60 -1.91 -8.70
C VAL A 102 -28.98 -2.37 -7.29
N HIS A 103 -29.85 -3.39 -7.17
CA HIS A 103 -30.13 -4.02 -5.89
C HIS A 103 -28.87 -4.65 -5.27
N LYS A 104 -28.02 -5.31 -6.08
CA LYS A 104 -26.74 -5.88 -5.63
C LYS A 104 -25.82 -4.80 -5.07
N VAL A 105 -25.67 -3.68 -5.77
CA VAL A 105 -24.82 -2.56 -5.35
C VAL A 105 -25.21 -2.02 -3.97
N PHE A 106 -26.52 -1.91 -3.70
CA PHE A 106 -27.01 -1.39 -2.41
C PHE A 106 -27.25 -2.46 -1.34
N ALA A 107 -27.10 -3.75 -1.65
CA ALA A 107 -27.46 -4.84 -0.74
C ALA A 107 -26.69 -4.82 0.60
N GLY A 108 -25.46 -4.29 0.60
CA GLY A 108 -24.63 -4.14 1.80
C GLY A 108 -24.91 -2.89 2.65
N ARG A 109 -25.78 -1.98 2.20
CA ARG A 109 -26.07 -0.73 2.93
C ARG A 109 -27.21 -0.89 3.93
N ASP A 110 -27.16 -0.15 5.03
CA ASP A 110 -28.22 -0.15 6.03
C ASP A 110 -29.46 0.64 5.57
N ASP A 111 -29.25 1.78 4.92
CA ASP A 111 -30.29 2.67 4.37
C ASP A 111 -30.86 2.21 3.01
N ARG A 112 -30.52 0.98 2.56
CA ARG A 112 -30.78 0.49 1.20
C ARG A 112 -32.22 0.65 0.74
N PHE A 113 -33.19 0.41 1.63
CA PHE A 113 -34.62 0.45 1.30
C PHE A 113 -35.13 1.86 0.97
N GLU A 114 -34.61 2.88 1.65
CA GLU A 114 -34.96 4.28 1.38
C GLU A 114 -34.19 4.78 0.15
N LEU A 115 -32.92 4.40 0.07
CA LEU A 115 -32.02 4.80 -0.99
C LEU A 115 -32.55 4.39 -2.37
N ILE A 116 -32.91 3.11 -2.55
CA ILE A 116 -33.33 2.58 -3.85
C ILE A 116 -34.62 3.24 -4.38
N ARG A 117 -35.48 3.74 -3.49
CA ARG A 117 -36.74 4.43 -3.83
C ARG A 117 -36.55 5.88 -4.25
N THR A 118 -35.33 6.40 -4.11
CA THR A 118 -35.02 7.81 -4.39
C THR A 118 -34.08 7.93 -5.60
N PRO A 119 -34.50 7.53 -6.81
CA PRO A 119 -33.61 7.56 -7.97
C PRO A 119 -33.26 9.00 -8.39
N PRO A 120 -32.01 9.24 -8.79
CA PRO A 120 -31.55 10.52 -9.31
C PRO A 120 -32.06 10.76 -10.73
N ARG A 121 -31.92 12.00 -11.22
CA ARG A 121 -32.26 12.35 -12.60
C ARG A 121 -31.20 11.84 -13.55
N HIS A 122 -31.61 11.10 -14.58
CA HIS A 122 -30.71 10.59 -15.59
C HIS A 122 -30.22 11.70 -16.51
N ALA A 123 -28.91 11.90 -16.62
CA ALA A 123 -28.31 13.03 -17.35
C ALA A 123 -28.83 13.19 -18.80
N ARG A 124 -29.04 12.08 -19.52
CA ARG A 124 -29.52 12.10 -20.91
C ARG A 124 -31.03 12.35 -21.07
N THR A 125 -31.86 11.81 -20.16
CA THR A 125 -33.32 11.76 -20.37
C THR A 125 -34.10 12.63 -19.39
N GLY A 126 -33.46 13.15 -18.34
CA GLY A 126 -34.10 13.92 -17.28
C GLY A 126 -35.00 13.12 -16.33
N GLU A 127 -35.41 11.91 -16.74
CA GLU A 127 -36.23 10.97 -15.95
C GLU A 127 -35.54 10.58 -14.64
N ARG A 128 -36.31 10.42 -13.56
CA ARG A 128 -35.80 9.87 -12.30
C ARG A 128 -35.64 8.36 -12.41
N ARG A 129 -34.41 7.88 -12.58
CA ARG A 129 -34.09 6.45 -12.72
C ARG A 129 -32.66 6.15 -12.31
N TRP A 130 -32.44 4.90 -11.89
CA TRP A 130 -31.10 4.40 -11.63
C TRP A 130 -30.37 4.04 -12.92
N SER A 131 -29.12 4.49 -13.04
CA SER A 131 -28.12 3.85 -13.90
C SER A 131 -27.16 3.03 -13.03
N THR A 132 -26.42 2.11 -13.65
CA THR A 132 -25.42 1.31 -12.93
C THR A 132 -24.33 2.19 -12.31
N ASP A 133 -23.83 3.17 -13.05
CA ASP A 133 -22.77 4.07 -12.58
C ASP A 133 -23.27 4.95 -11.44
N GLU A 134 -24.50 5.44 -11.53
CA GLU A 134 -25.06 6.29 -10.49
C GLU A 134 -25.37 5.51 -9.21
N ALA A 135 -25.76 4.25 -9.33
CA ALA A 135 -25.85 3.35 -8.19
C ALA A 135 -24.48 3.14 -7.54
N CYS A 136 -23.43 2.87 -8.32
CA CYS A 136 -22.06 2.74 -7.82
C CYS A 136 -21.62 4.01 -7.08
N ARG A 137 -21.81 5.20 -7.68
CA ARG A 137 -21.47 6.49 -7.03
C ARG A 137 -22.15 6.66 -5.68
N ARG A 138 -23.47 6.44 -5.61
CA ARG A 138 -24.23 6.52 -4.35
C ARG A 138 -23.77 5.49 -3.33
N ALA A 139 -23.28 4.33 -3.76
CA ALA A 139 -22.73 3.31 -2.88
C ALA A 139 -21.28 3.57 -2.46
N GLY A 140 -20.61 4.59 -3.02
CA GLY A 140 -19.19 4.86 -2.81
C GLY A 140 -18.27 3.91 -3.58
N TRP A 141 -18.79 3.20 -4.58
CA TRP A 141 -18.03 2.29 -5.43
C TRP A 141 -17.51 3.04 -6.66
N THR A 142 -16.37 2.59 -7.23
CA THR A 142 -15.84 3.15 -8.47
C THR A 142 -16.85 2.93 -9.62
N PRO A 143 -17.39 3.98 -10.26
CA PRO A 143 -18.28 3.82 -11.40
C PRO A 143 -17.52 3.24 -12.60
N ARG A 144 -18.22 2.56 -13.52
CA ARG A 144 -17.59 2.04 -14.73
C ARG A 144 -17.19 3.18 -15.67
N THR A 145 -18.02 4.21 -15.72
CA THR A 145 -17.76 5.43 -16.51
C THR A 145 -17.42 6.59 -15.56
N PRO A 146 -16.14 6.89 -15.33
CA PRO A 146 -15.74 8.03 -14.49
C PRO A 146 -16.00 9.35 -15.21
N VAL A 147 -16.74 10.25 -14.56
CA VAL A 147 -17.10 11.57 -15.07
C VAL A 147 -16.28 12.65 -14.38
N THR A 148 -16.17 12.60 -13.04
CA THR A 148 -15.43 13.60 -12.27
C THR A 148 -13.91 13.38 -12.34
N ALA A 149 -13.13 14.42 -12.06
CA ALA A 149 -11.68 14.31 -11.99
C ALA A 149 -11.25 13.25 -10.95
N GLN A 150 -11.86 13.26 -9.77
CA GLN A 150 -11.56 12.28 -8.72
C GLN A 150 -11.92 10.85 -9.12
N GLU A 151 -13.05 10.64 -9.81
CA GLU A 151 -13.41 9.31 -10.32
C GLU A 151 -12.39 8.78 -11.32
N LYS A 152 -11.86 9.66 -12.19
CA LYS A 152 -10.79 9.29 -13.14
C LYS A 152 -9.51 8.94 -12.40
N VAL A 153 -9.15 9.70 -11.36
CA VAL A 153 -7.99 9.40 -10.50
C VAL A 153 -8.15 8.04 -9.82
N ASN A 154 -9.30 7.77 -9.20
CA ASN A 154 -9.58 6.47 -8.58
C ASN A 154 -9.49 5.31 -9.59
N ARG A 155 -9.98 5.53 -10.82
CA ARG A 155 -9.88 4.55 -11.90
C ARG A 155 -8.42 4.29 -12.31
N ILE A 156 -7.59 5.32 -12.35
CA ILE A 156 -6.16 5.18 -12.61
C ILE A 156 -5.51 4.38 -11.49
N HIS A 157 -5.79 4.69 -10.22
CA HIS A 157 -5.29 3.90 -9.08
C HIS A 157 -5.67 2.42 -9.18
N ASP A 158 -6.91 2.11 -9.57
CA ASP A 158 -7.35 0.72 -9.76
C ASP A 158 -6.58 0.01 -10.88
N LEU A 159 -6.17 0.73 -11.93
CA LEU A 159 -5.39 0.19 -13.05
C LEU A 159 -3.89 0.08 -12.74
N THR A 160 -3.37 0.90 -11.82
CA THR A 160 -1.96 0.93 -11.41
C THR A 160 -1.75 0.26 -10.05
N LYS A 161 -2.48 -0.82 -9.75
CA LYS A 161 -2.24 -1.64 -8.54
C LYS A 161 -0.93 -2.44 -8.61
N ASP A 162 -0.47 -2.72 -9.82
CA ASP A 162 0.83 -3.32 -10.08
C ASP A 162 1.89 -2.23 -10.08
N ASP A 163 2.89 -2.35 -9.20
CA ASP A 163 3.98 -1.40 -9.04
C ASP A 163 4.78 -1.19 -10.34
N THR A 164 4.93 -2.23 -11.17
CA THR A 164 5.64 -2.11 -12.45
C THR A 164 4.91 -1.19 -13.41
N VAL A 165 3.57 -1.32 -13.48
CA VAL A 165 2.70 -0.45 -14.27
C VAL A 165 2.66 0.95 -13.66
N ALA A 166 2.53 1.06 -12.34
CA ALA A 166 2.50 2.32 -11.63
C ALA A 166 3.78 3.14 -11.86
N VAL A 167 4.95 2.51 -11.78
CA VAL A 167 6.24 3.16 -12.03
C VAL A 167 6.34 3.63 -13.48
N SER A 168 5.89 2.85 -14.46
CA SER A 168 5.89 3.27 -15.86
C SER A 168 4.98 4.49 -16.08
N VAL A 169 3.76 4.46 -15.54
CA VAL A 169 2.81 5.58 -15.61
C VAL A 169 3.38 6.81 -14.92
N ALA A 170 3.98 6.67 -13.74
CA ALA A 170 4.60 7.78 -13.01
C ALA A 170 5.72 8.43 -13.82
N ARG A 171 6.61 7.64 -14.44
CA ARG A 171 7.67 8.19 -15.33
C ARG A 171 7.07 8.96 -16.50
N ASP A 172 6.06 8.41 -17.16
CA ASP A 172 5.43 9.07 -18.31
C ASP A 172 4.68 10.34 -17.92
N LEU A 173 4.03 10.38 -16.75
CA LEU A 173 3.40 11.58 -16.22
C LEU A 173 4.44 12.66 -15.88
N LEU A 174 5.55 12.28 -15.23
CA LEU A 174 6.62 13.21 -14.85
C LEU A 174 7.43 13.75 -16.05
N LYS A 175 7.36 13.13 -17.23
CA LYS A 175 7.92 13.71 -18.47
C LYS A 175 7.19 15.00 -18.89
N ARG A 176 5.99 15.27 -18.37
CA ARG A 176 5.23 16.49 -18.66
C ARG A 176 5.70 17.60 -17.70
N PRO A 177 6.33 18.70 -18.18
CA PRO A 177 6.97 19.68 -17.30
C PRO A 177 6.05 20.27 -16.22
N ASN A 178 4.82 20.62 -16.58
CA ASN A 178 3.88 21.18 -15.61
C ASN A 178 3.43 20.16 -14.56
N VAL A 179 3.28 18.88 -14.93
CA VAL A 179 2.91 17.82 -13.99
C VAL A 179 4.04 17.58 -12.99
N ALA A 180 5.29 17.55 -13.46
CA ALA A 180 6.44 17.43 -12.59
C ALA A 180 6.56 18.62 -11.62
N PHE A 181 6.39 19.85 -12.12
CA PHE A 181 6.43 21.05 -11.30
C PHE A 181 5.37 21.02 -10.18
N GLU A 182 4.10 20.78 -10.54
CA GLU A 182 3.00 20.69 -9.57
C GLU A 182 3.17 19.52 -8.59
N ALA A 183 3.61 18.35 -9.08
CA ALA A 183 3.87 17.19 -8.22
C ALA A 183 5.00 17.45 -7.21
N MET A 184 6.04 18.19 -7.59
CA MET A 184 7.13 18.56 -6.68
C MET A 184 6.77 19.72 -5.74
N ALA A 185 5.71 20.48 -6.03
CA ALA A 185 5.18 21.49 -5.12
C ALA A 185 4.43 20.85 -3.93
N ASP A 186 3.85 19.66 -4.12
CA ASP A 186 3.24 18.88 -3.04
C ASP A 186 4.29 18.35 -2.05
N HIS A 187 4.10 18.61 -0.75
CA HIS A 187 5.10 18.25 0.27
C HIS A 187 5.27 16.74 0.41
N SER A 188 4.19 15.96 0.32
CA SER A 188 4.23 14.51 0.50
C SER A 188 4.93 13.84 -0.68
N ALA A 189 4.55 14.19 -1.90
CA ALA A 189 5.19 13.68 -3.11
C ALA A 189 6.67 14.07 -3.19
N ARG A 190 7.01 15.33 -2.88
CA ARG A 190 8.41 15.78 -2.84
C ARG A 190 9.22 15.03 -1.80
N HIS A 191 8.69 14.84 -0.59
CA HIS A 191 9.38 14.07 0.45
C HIS A 191 9.64 12.62 -0.01
N ALA A 192 8.64 11.95 -0.58
CA ALA A 192 8.78 10.58 -1.07
C ALA A 192 9.87 10.45 -2.15
N VAL A 193 9.91 11.39 -3.10
CA VAL A 193 10.94 11.41 -4.16
C VAL A 193 12.32 11.71 -3.59
N ASN A 194 12.43 12.67 -2.67
CA ASN A 194 13.71 13.01 -2.03
C ASN A 194 14.27 11.84 -1.22
N SER A 195 13.43 11.14 -0.46
CA SER A 195 13.82 9.92 0.26
C SER A 195 14.32 8.86 -0.71
N ALA A 196 13.59 8.60 -1.81
CA ALA A 196 14.01 7.65 -2.82
C ALA A 196 15.33 8.04 -3.51
N GLN A 197 15.57 9.33 -3.74
CA GLN A 197 16.84 9.83 -4.29
C GLN A 197 18.01 9.63 -3.32
N TYR A 198 17.78 9.87 -2.02
CA TYR A 198 18.78 9.63 -0.98
C TYR A 198 19.12 8.13 -0.86
N ASP A 199 18.11 7.27 -0.87
CA ASP A 199 18.31 5.81 -0.83
C ASP A 199 19.06 5.32 -2.07
N HIS A 200 18.69 5.83 -3.25
CA HIS A 200 19.38 5.50 -4.49
C HIS A 200 20.85 5.96 -4.48
N SER A 201 21.15 7.16 -3.98
CA SER A 201 22.54 7.65 -3.91
C SER A 201 23.39 6.81 -2.96
N ARG A 202 22.83 6.40 -1.80
CA ARG A 202 23.49 5.47 -0.88
C ARG A 202 23.79 4.13 -1.53
N GLN A 203 22.82 3.57 -2.26
CA GLN A 203 23.03 2.30 -2.99
C GLN A 203 24.11 2.44 -4.06
N VAL A 204 24.13 3.54 -4.82
CA VAL A 204 25.18 3.81 -5.81
C VAL A 204 26.56 3.87 -5.16
N VAL A 205 26.70 4.54 -4.01
CA VAL A 205 27.97 4.60 -3.26
C VAL A 205 28.39 3.22 -2.76
N VAL A 206 27.47 2.42 -2.22
CA VAL A 206 27.76 1.05 -1.77
C VAL A 206 28.19 0.17 -2.95
N CYS A 207 27.46 0.21 -4.07
CA CYS A 207 27.84 -0.52 -5.28
C CYS A 207 29.17 -0.05 -5.85
N ALA A 208 29.48 1.26 -5.82
CA ALA A 208 30.76 1.80 -6.26
C ALA A 208 31.91 1.32 -5.37
N ARG A 209 31.72 1.31 -4.04
CA ARG A 209 32.68 0.75 -3.07
C ARG A 209 32.94 -0.73 -3.29
N GLN A 210 31.90 -1.51 -3.59
CA GLN A 210 32.05 -2.94 -3.89
C GLN A 210 32.73 -3.21 -5.23
N ARG A 211 32.49 -2.34 -6.24
CA ARG A 211 33.06 -2.51 -7.58
C ARG A 211 34.49 -2.00 -7.73
N THR A 212 34.94 -1.10 -6.85
CA THR A 212 36.27 -0.48 -6.93
C THR A 212 37.04 -0.68 -5.62
N PRO A 213 37.76 -1.81 -5.46
CA PRO A 213 38.54 -2.11 -4.25
C PRO A 213 39.63 -1.07 -3.94
N ALA A 214 40.11 -0.35 -4.96
CA ALA A 214 41.09 0.73 -4.76
C ALA A 214 40.56 1.88 -3.89
N ILE A 215 39.24 2.14 -3.89
CA ILE A 215 38.64 3.16 -3.02
C ILE A 215 38.77 2.75 -1.56
N GLN A 216 38.51 1.48 -1.24
CA GLN A 216 38.67 0.95 0.11
C GLN A 216 40.14 0.99 0.57
N HIS A 217 41.07 0.69 -0.35
CA HIS A 217 42.49 0.74 -0.05
C HIS A 217 42.99 2.18 0.20
N ILE A 218 42.45 3.16 -0.52
CA ILE A 218 42.75 4.58 -0.31
C ILE A 218 42.14 5.08 1.01
N GLU A 219 40.88 4.76 1.30
CA GLU A 219 40.22 5.09 2.59
C GLU A 219 41.03 4.51 3.76
N HIS A 220 41.39 3.22 3.69
CA HIS A 220 42.23 2.56 4.70
C HIS A 220 43.64 3.18 4.82
N SER A 221 44.22 3.63 3.70
CA SER A 221 45.54 4.30 3.72
C SER A 221 45.47 5.67 4.38
N ILE A 222 44.38 6.42 4.22
CA ILE A 222 44.16 7.71 4.88
C ILE A 222 43.96 7.49 6.38
N GLU A 223 43.09 6.57 6.77
CA GLU A 223 42.84 6.24 8.18
C GLU A 223 44.13 5.76 8.90
N TYR A 224 44.95 4.98 8.21
CA TYR A 224 46.28 4.58 8.70
C TYR A 224 47.21 5.80 8.89
N LEU A 225 47.30 6.70 7.92
CA LEU A 225 48.13 7.89 8.00
C LEU A 225 47.67 8.85 9.12
N ASP A 226 46.35 8.98 9.33
CA ASP A 226 45.79 9.78 10.41
C ASP A 226 46.14 9.22 11.79
N LEU A 227 46.05 7.88 11.97
CA LEU A 227 46.44 7.23 13.22
C LEU A 227 47.94 7.40 13.51
N VAL A 228 48.80 7.19 12.51
CA VAL A 228 50.25 7.41 12.62
C VAL A 228 50.56 8.87 12.94
N GLY A 229 49.87 9.82 12.29
CA GLY A 229 49.99 11.25 12.52
C GLY A 229 49.62 11.65 13.96
N ALA A 230 48.52 11.12 14.49
CA ALA A 230 48.08 11.37 15.86
C ALA A 230 49.12 10.91 16.89
N CYS A 231 49.68 9.70 16.72
CA CYS A 231 50.75 9.19 17.58
C CYS A 231 52.01 10.08 17.53
N ALA A 232 52.44 10.46 16.32
CA ALA A 232 53.61 11.32 16.13
C ALA A 232 53.42 12.72 16.75
N GLN A 233 52.22 13.29 16.61
CA GLN A 233 51.88 14.59 17.18
C GLN A 233 51.91 14.57 18.72
N PHE A 234 51.37 13.52 19.34
CA PHE A 234 51.43 13.34 20.80
C PHE A 234 52.88 13.31 21.30
N VAL A 235 53.73 12.46 20.71
CA VAL A 235 55.15 12.32 21.10
C VAL A 235 55.90 13.65 20.89
N SER A 236 55.70 14.31 19.75
CA SER A 236 56.32 15.61 19.46
C SER A 236 55.89 16.70 20.45
N SER A 237 54.61 16.74 20.83
CA SER A 237 54.09 17.71 21.77
C SER A 237 54.69 17.53 23.17
N ILE A 238 54.74 16.30 23.68
CA ILE A 238 55.37 16.00 24.98
C ILE A 238 56.87 16.31 24.95
N GLY A 239 57.56 15.96 23.86
CA GLY A 239 58.99 16.23 23.68
C GLY A 239 59.36 17.72 23.74
N ARG A 240 58.46 18.62 23.32
CA ARG A 240 58.66 20.08 23.45
C ARG A 240 58.27 20.62 24.83
N THR A 241 57.18 20.15 25.41
CA THR A 241 56.63 20.74 26.64
C THR A 241 57.37 20.25 27.89
N LEU A 242 57.75 18.97 27.94
CA LEU A 242 58.36 18.36 29.12
C LEU A 242 59.72 18.96 29.52
N PRO A 243 60.64 19.30 28.59
CA PRO A 243 61.87 20.00 28.95
C PRO A 243 61.65 21.39 29.56
N GLY A 244 60.60 22.11 29.12
CA GLY A 244 60.26 23.43 29.63
C GLY A 244 59.70 23.44 31.06
N LEU A 245 59.19 22.29 31.52
CA LEU A 245 58.66 22.13 32.88
C LEU A 245 59.75 21.84 33.93
N ARG A 246 61.01 21.59 33.51
CA ARG A 246 62.11 21.19 34.41
C ARG A 246 62.60 22.29 35.37
N VAL A 247 62.08 23.51 35.26
CA VAL A 247 62.51 24.68 36.06
C VAL A 247 61.68 24.86 37.34
N HIS A 248 60.57 24.14 37.50
CA HIS A 248 59.67 24.25 38.66
C HIS A 248 59.48 22.89 39.34
N GLU A 249 59.50 22.87 40.69
CA GLU A 249 59.11 21.69 41.45
C GLU A 249 57.59 21.50 41.33
N PHE A 250 57.15 20.34 40.84
CA PHE A 250 55.72 20.01 40.76
C PHE A 250 55.13 19.84 42.15
N THR A 251 53.94 20.40 42.36
CA THR A 251 53.10 20.08 43.52
C THR A 251 52.62 18.63 43.46
N ASP A 252 52.22 18.07 44.60
CA ASP A 252 51.76 16.68 44.65
C ASP A 252 50.46 16.47 43.87
N ASP A 253 49.60 17.49 43.79
CA ASP A 253 48.38 17.47 42.96
C ASP A 253 48.70 17.47 41.46
N GLU A 254 49.68 18.26 41.02
CA GLU A 254 50.14 18.28 39.63
C GLU A 254 50.79 16.94 39.23
N LYS A 255 51.60 16.35 40.11
CA LYS A 255 52.16 15.01 39.90
C LYS A 255 51.05 13.97 39.75
N ALA A 256 50.07 13.98 40.65
CA ALA A 256 48.95 13.04 40.61
C ALA A 256 48.12 13.20 39.32
N ALA A 257 47.88 14.44 38.86
CA ALA A 257 47.17 14.70 37.62
C ALA A 257 47.95 14.25 36.37
N ILE A 258 49.27 14.47 36.34
CA ILE A 258 50.13 14.01 35.24
C ILE A 258 50.17 12.48 35.19
N VAL A 259 50.33 11.81 36.34
CA VAL A 259 50.37 10.34 36.41
C VAL A 259 49.07 9.71 35.90
N ARG A 260 47.90 10.23 36.32
CA ARG A 260 46.60 9.76 35.80
C ARG A 260 46.46 9.92 34.28
N ASN A 261 46.91 11.05 33.73
CA ASN A 261 46.88 11.26 32.28
C ASN A 261 47.84 10.33 31.52
N VAL A 262 49.01 10.02 32.10
CA VAL A 262 49.94 9.04 31.52
C VAL A 262 49.35 7.63 31.53
N GLU A 263 48.65 7.24 32.59
CA GLU A 263 47.93 5.95 32.65
C GLU A 263 46.84 5.84 31.57
N ARG A 264 46.12 6.94 31.31
CA ARG A 264 45.14 7.02 30.22
C ARG A 264 45.77 6.86 28.84
N VAL A 265 46.90 7.53 28.61
CA VAL A 265 47.65 7.39 27.36
C VAL A 265 48.14 5.96 27.17
N ARG A 266 48.68 5.32 28.21
CA ARG A 266 49.13 3.92 28.16
C ARG A 266 47.98 2.98 27.81
N SER A 267 46.86 3.10 28.52
CA SER A 267 45.66 2.28 28.27
C SER A 267 45.15 2.45 26.83
N THR A 268 45.18 3.67 26.29
CA THR A 268 44.78 3.95 24.91
C THR A 268 45.79 3.36 23.90
N ALA A 269 47.09 3.44 24.19
CA ALA A 269 48.13 2.87 23.36
C ALA A 269 48.08 1.33 23.33
N ASP A 270 47.83 0.70 24.48
CA ASP A 270 47.65 -0.75 24.61
C ASP A 270 46.42 -1.22 23.83
N TRP A 271 45.33 -0.45 23.85
CA TRP A 271 44.16 -0.71 23.02
C TRP A 271 44.42 -0.55 21.52
N ILE A 272 45.15 0.49 21.11
CA ILE A 272 45.55 0.65 19.70
C ILE A 272 46.39 -0.56 19.25
N ALA A 273 47.36 -0.99 20.07
CA ALA A 273 48.19 -2.15 19.78
C ALA A 273 47.35 -3.44 19.67
N HIS A 274 46.45 -3.66 20.63
CA HIS A 274 45.54 -4.80 20.61
C HIS A 274 44.64 -4.80 19.38
N ALA A 275 44.00 -3.66 19.05
CA ALA A 275 43.11 -3.52 17.91
C ALA A 275 43.83 -3.76 16.57
N ILE A 276 45.11 -3.37 16.45
CA ILE A 276 45.93 -3.66 15.26
C ILE A 276 46.31 -5.14 15.18
N GLU A 277 46.63 -5.78 16.31
CA GLU A 277 47.03 -7.19 16.35
C GLU A 277 45.86 -8.17 16.13
N THR A 278 44.68 -7.86 16.67
CA THR A 278 43.52 -8.76 16.66
C THR A 278 42.46 -8.38 15.62
N GLY A 279 42.48 -7.13 15.13
CA GLY A 279 41.43 -6.58 14.27
C GLY A 279 40.14 -6.23 15.01
N ASP A 280 40.09 -6.42 16.34
CA ASP A 280 38.93 -6.08 17.16
C ASP A 280 39.07 -4.65 17.70
N VAL A 281 38.19 -3.76 17.24
CA VAL A 281 38.12 -2.35 17.66
C VAL A 281 37.12 -2.11 18.79
N SER A 282 36.61 -3.17 19.41
CA SER A 282 35.74 -3.03 20.58
C SER A 282 36.49 -2.36 21.74
N LEU A 283 35.81 -1.42 22.40
CA LEU A 283 36.33 -0.75 23.59
C LEU A 283 35.94 -1.60 24.80
N ASP A 284 36.94 -2.07 25.54
CA ASP A 284 36.71 -2.71 26.84
C ASP A 284 36.08 -1.68 27.81
N GLU A 285 35.20 -2.17 28.69
CA GLU A 285 34.37 -1.37 29.59
C GLU A 285 35.23 -0.51 30.55
N ALA A 286 36.40 -1.03 30.95
CA ALA A 286 37.39 -0.32 31.76
C ALA A 286 38.06 0.86 31.01
N LEU A 287 38.40 0.67 29.73
CA LEU A 287 38.97 1.74 28.89
C LEU A 287 37.91 2.80 28.55
N ALA A 288 36.67 2.36 28.30
CA ALA A 288 35.55 3.26 28.04
C ALA A 288 35.26 4.19 29.22
N GLU A 289 35.31 3.70 30.46
CA GLU A 289 35.19 4.53 31.67
C GLU A 289 36.36 5.50 31.86
N LEU A 290 37.59 5.03 31.63
CA LEU A 290 38.81 5.84 31.76
C LEU A 290 38.88 6.99 30.72
N LEU A 291 38.28 6.78 29.54
CA LEU A 291 38.13 7.83 28.52
C LEU A 291 36.98 8.82 28.80
N LYS A 292 35.94 8.42 29.56
CA LYS A 292 34.80 9.27 29.93
C LYS A 292 35.08 10.17 31.14
N SER A 293 35.98 9.78 32.04
CA SER A 293 36.27 10.50 33.29
C SER A 293 37.17 11.76 33.11
N GLY A 294 37.03 12.47 31.99
CA GLY A 294 37.76 13.71 31.67
C GLY A 294 36.98 14.97 32.02
#